data_AF-A0A553QDS1-F1
#
_entry.id   AF-A0A553QDS1-F1
#
_cell.length_a   1.000
_cell.length_b   1.000
_cell.length_c   1.000
_cell.angle_alpha   90.00
_cell.angle_beta   90.00
_cell.angle_gamma   90.00
#
_symmetry.space_group_name_H-M   'P 1'
#
loop_
_entity.id
_entity.type
_entity.pdbx_description
1 polymer ?
#
loop_
_entity_poly.entity_id
_entity_poly.type
_entity_poly.pdbx_seq_one_letter_code
_entity_poly.pdbx_strand_id
1 'polypeptide(L)'
;MGVIRTQDLLDHETVPHYWLTVYATDRGVVPLSSFVEVYIEVQDVNDNAPQTSEPVYYPSVMENSPKDVSIIQIEAFDPDTQSSEKLSYRITSGNPQGFFNINSKTGECLRV
;
A
#
# COMPACT_ATOMS: atom_id res chain seq x y z
N MET A 1 -9.29 -37.07 2.16
CA MET A 1 -9.26 -35.92 3.09
C MET A 1 -9.63 -34.68 2.28
N GLY A 2 -10.54 -33.85 2.77
CA GLY A 2 -10.95 -32.59 2.13
C GLY A 2 -10.16 -31.41 2.68
N VAL A 3 -8.85 -31.39 2.42
CA VAL A 3 -7.95 -30.31 2.89
C VAL A 3 -7.76 -29.30 1.77
N ILE A 4 -7.94 -28.02 2.09
CA ILE A 4 -7.64 -26.91 1.19
C ILE A 4 -6.21 -26.43 1.49
N ARG A 5 -5.40 -26.21 0.46
CA ARG A 5 -4.02 -25.72 0.56
C ARG A 5 -3.77 -24.72 -0.57
N THR A 6 -2.86 -23.79 -0.35
CA THR A 6 -2.37 -22.92 -1.41
C THR A 6 -1.53 -23.73 -2.40
N GLN A 7 -1.67 -23.41 -3.69
CA GLN A 7 -0.86 -24.00 -4.74
C GLN A 7 0.40 -23.15 -5.00
N ASP A 8 0.23 -21.83 -4.99
CA ASP A 8 1.26 -20.83 -5.20
C ASP A 8 1.25 -19.81 -4.05
N LEU A 9 2.17 -18.85 -4.11
CA LEU A 9 2.19 -17.71 -3.19
C LEU A 9 0.91 -16.88 -3.37
N LEU A 10 0.34 -16.44 -2.26
CA LEU A 10 -0.79 -15.52 -2.24
C LEU A 10 -0.22 -14.09 -2.17
N ASP A 11 -0.90 -13.18 -2.85
CA ASP A 11 -0.55 -11.77 -2.93
C ASP A 11 -1.83 -10.95 -2.76
N HIS A 12 -1.93 -10.21 -1.65
CA HIS A 12 -3.15 -9.48 -1.28
C HIS A 12 -3.45 -8.38 -2.30
N GLU A 13 -2.41 -7.70 -2.76
CA GLU A 13 -2.46 -6.58 -3.71
C GLU A 13 -2.97 -7.02 -5.08
N THR A 14 -2.73 -8.28 -5.46
CA THR A 14 -3.22 -8.85 -6.71
C THR A 14 -4.60 -9.51 -6.57
N VAL A 15 -4.79 -10.38 -5.55
CA VAL A 15 -6.08 -11.05 -5.29
C VAL A 15 -6.35 -11.13 -3.78
N PRO A 16 -7.21 -10.26 -3.23
CA PRO A 16 -7.44 -10.21 -1.79
C PRO A 16 -8.40 -11.30 -1.27
N HIS A 17 -9.18 -11.94 -2.15
CA HIS A 17 -10.13 -12.98 -1.75
C HIS A 17 -10.45 -13.97 -2.86
N TYR A 18 -10.87 -15.17 -2.44
CA TYR A 18 -11.32 -16.25 -3.32
C TYR A 18 -12.67 -16.81 -2.88
N TRP A 19 -13.46 -17.24 -3.86
CA TRP A 19 -14.67 -18.02 -3.65
C TRP A 19 -14.48 -19.40 -4.25
N LEU A 20 -14.53 -20.45 -3.43
CA LEU A 20 -14.42 -21.83 -3.87
C LEU A 20 -15.73 -22.57 -3.68
N THR A 21 -16.21 -23.28 -4.71
CA THR A 21 -17.32 -24.23 -4.58
C THR A 21 -16.76 -25.63 -4.40
N VAL A 22 -16.93 -26.20 -3.20
CA VAL A 22 -16.42 -27.53 -2.85
C VAL A 22 -17.55 -28.54 -2.95
N TYR A 23 -17.35 -29.58 -3.76
CA TYR A 23 -18.30 -30.69 -3.92
C TYR A 23 -17.88 -31.91 -3.11
N ALA A 24 -18.87 -32.57 -2.51
CA ALA A 24 -18.71 -33.88 -1.88
C ALA A 24 -19.69 -34.86 -2.52
N THR A 25 -19.18 -36.01 -2.97
CA THR A 25 -19.98 -37.07 -3.60
C THR A 25 -19.75 -38.38 -2.86
N ASP A 26 -20.82 -39.10 -2.56
CA ASP A 26 -20.72 -40.43 -1.97
C ASP A 26 -20.34 -41.51 -3.02
N ARG A 27 -20.17 -42.76 -2.57
CA ARG A 27 -19.84 -43.91 -3.44
C ARG A 27 -21.03 -44.84 -3.66
N GLY A 28 -22.26 -44.31 -3.62
CA GLY A 28 -23.47 -45.09 -3.85
C GLY A 28 -23.58 -45.63 -5.28
N VAL A 29 -24.45 -46.62 -5.49
CA VAL A 29 -24.80 -47.13 -6.83
C VAL A 29 -25.48 -46.04 -7.67
N VAL A 30 -26.31 -45.22 -7.02
CA VAL A 30 -26.74 -43.92 -7.52
C VAL A 30 -26.07 -42.89 -6.61
N PRO A 31 -25.00 -42.20 -7.07
CA PRO A 31 -24.25 -41.30 -6.21
C PRO A 31 -25.04 -40.05 -5.87
N LEU A 32 -24.98 -39.63 -4.60
CA LEU A 32 -25.50 -38.33 -4.17
C LEU A 32 -24.34 -37.35 -4.01
N SER A 33 -24.56 -36.10 -4.41
CA SER A 33 -23.59 -35.02 -4.27
C SER A 33 -24.21 -33.82 -3.58
N SER A 34 -23.41 -33.14 -2.76
CA SER A 34 -23.71 -31.83 -2.18
C SER A 34 -22.54 -30.88 -2.41
N PHE A 35 -22.77 -29.58 -2.27
CA PHE A 35 -21.72 -28.57 -2.38
C PHE A 35 -21.82 -27.53 -1.26
N VAL A 36 -20.70 -26.85 -1.02
CA VAL A 36 -20.60 -25.70 -0.12
C VAL A 36 -19.70 -24.65 -0.74
N GLU A 37 -20.02 -23.38 -0.51
CA GLU A 37 -19.16 -22.26 -0.89
C GLU A 37 -18.24 -21.89 0.27
N VAL A 38 -16.96 -21.70 -0.03
CA VAL A 38 -15.92 -21.31 0.91
C VAL A 38 -15.37 -19.97 0.47
N TYR A 39 -15.55 -18.96 1.32
CA TYR A 39 -14.91 -17.67 1.19
C TYR A 39 -13.54 -17.72 1.85
N ILE A 40 -12.50 -17.31 1.12
CA ILE A 40 -11.12 -17.24 1.60
C ILE A 40 -10.68 -15.79 1.51
N GLU A 41 -10.27 -15.23 2.64
CA GLU A 41 -9.67 -13.90 2.74
C GLU A 41 -8.14 -14.03 2.83
N VAL A 42 -7.42 -13.32 1.96
CA VAL A 42 -5.96 -13.22 2.01
C VAL A 42 -5.60 -12.11 2.98
N GLN A 43 -4.81 -12.42 4.01
CA GLN A 43 -4.35 -11.40 4.95
C GLN A 43 -3.29 -10.52 4.29
N ASP A 44 -3.55 -9.22 4.32
CA ASP A 44 -2.62 -8.16 3.93
C ASP A 44 -1.40 -8.14 4.89
N VAL A 45 -0.21 -7.97 4.31
CA VAL A 45 1.07 -7.83 5.02
C VAL A 45 1.84 -6.66 4.40
N ASN A 46 2.60 -5.94 5.22
CA ASN A 46 3.38 -4.80 4.72
C ASN A 46 4.66 -5.27 3.99
N ASP A 47 4.54 -5.67 2.73
CA ASP A 47 5.65 -6.14 1.89
C ASP A 47 6.04 -5.22 0.73
N ASN A 48 5.28 -4.15 0.50
CA ASN A 48 5.65 -3.04 -0.37
C ASN A 48 6.27 -1.88 0.41
N ALA A 49 7.02 -1.06 -0.32
CA ALA A 49 7.61 0.17 0.21
C ALA A 49 6.93 1.37 -0.43
N PRO A 50 6.74 2.49 0.30
CA PRO A 50 6.16 3.69 -0.27
C PRO A 50 7.00 4.20 -1.45
N GLN A 51 6.33 4.52 -2.55
CA GLN A 51 6.93 5.10 -3.75
C GLN A 51 6.44 6.53 -3.96
N THR A 52 7.36 7.44 -4.27
CA THR A 52 7.00 8.82 -4.63
C THR A 52 6.50 8.90 -6.07
N SER A 53 5.63 9.88 -6.37
CA SER A 53 5.09 10.07 -7.73
C SER A 53 6.18 10.33 -8.77
N GLU A 54 7.28 10.97 -8.37
CA GLU A 54 8.46 11.18 -9.20
C GLU A 54 9.72 10.68 -8.48
N PRO A 55 10.71 10.14 -9.21
CA PRO A 55 11.97 9.68 -8.61
C PRO A 55 12.87 10.84 -8.16
N VAL A 56 12.74 12.01 -8.80
CA VAL A 56 13.51 13.21 -8.49
C VAL A 56 12.64 14.44 -8.75
N TYR A 57 12.67 15.40 -7.81
CA TYR A 57 11.95 16.66 -7.93
C TYR A 57 12.94 17.83 -8.09
N TYR A 58 12.59 18.81 -8.92
CA TYR A 58 13.40 20.02 -9.17
C TYR A 58 12.66 21.32 -8.82
N PRO A 59 12.29 21.53 -7.56
CA PRO A 59 11.64 22.78 -7.16
C PRO A 59 12.63 23.95 -7.17
N SER A 60 12.10 25.16 -7.28
CA SER A 60 12.88 26.40 -7.17
C SER A 60 12.15 27.41 -6.29
N VAL A 61 12.90 28.20 -5.54
CA VAL A 61 12.39 29.22 -4.63
C VAL A 61 13.34 30.40 -4.61
N MET A 62 12.80 31.62 -4.58
CA MET A 62 13.64 32.82 -4.52
C MET A 62 14.26 32.99 -3.13
N GLU A 63 15.50 33.45 -3.06
CA GLU A 63 16.21 33.64 -1.78
C GLU A 63 15.53 34.67 -0.86
N ASN A 64 14.84 35.65 -1.45
CA ASN A 64 14.13 36.71 -0.76
C ASN A 64 12.64 36.38 -0.52
N SER A 65 12.21 35.15 -0.80
CA SER A 65 10.83 34.73 -0.53
C SER A 65 10.53 34.76 0.98
N PRO A 66 9.29 35.12 1.35
CA PRO A 66 8.87 35.17 2.75
C PRO A 66 8.91 33.78 3.40
N LYS A 67 8.91 33.77 4.73
CA LYS A 67 8.74 32.55 5.52
C LYS A 67 7.40 31.89 5.18
N ASP A 68 7.36 30.57 5.35
CA ASP A 68 6.18 29.72 5.15
C ASP A 68 5.66 29.69 3.70
N VAL A 69 6.51 30.05 2.73
CA VAL A 69 6.21 29.82 1.31
C VAL A 69 6.28 28.33 1.00
N SER A 70 5.22 27.83 0.37
CA SER A 70 5.15 26.46 -0.15
C SER A 70 6.05 26.32 -1.38
N ILE A 71 6.95 25.35 -1.33
CA ILE A 71 7.97 25.08 -2.35
C ILE A 71 7.52 23.93 -3.24
N ILE A 72 7.10 22.84 -2.62
CA ILE A 72 6.65 21.62 -3.29
C ILE A 72 5.84 20.76 -2.33
N GLN A 73 4.92 19.98 -2.88
CA GLN A 73 4.24 18.90 -2.17
C GLN A 73 4.73 17.57 -2.71
N ILE A 74 5.28 16.73 -1.83
CA ILE A 74 5.70 15.37 -2.18
C ILE A 74 4.52 14.43 -1.92
N GLU A 75 4.14 13.70 -2.96
CA GLU A 75 3.13 12.65 -2.86
C GLU A 75 3.82 11.29 -2.94
N ALA A 76 3.46 10.40 -2.01
CA ALA A 76 3.88 9.01 -2.02
C ALA A 76 2.65 8.09 -1.92
N PHE A 77 2.78 6.92 -2.52
CA PHE A 77 1.80 5.86 -2.57
C PHE A 77 2.43 4.54 -2.13
N ASP A 78 1.70 3.77 -1.33
CA ASP A 78 2.11 2.45 -0.88
C ASP A 78 0.93 1.50 -1.13
N PRO A 79 1.10 0.45 -1.96
CA PRO A 79 0.05 -0.52 -2.27
C PRO A 79 -0.58 -1.17 -1.03
N ASP A 80 0.21 -1.39 0.03
CA ASP A 80 -0.22 -2.04 1.28
C ASP A 80 -1.13 -1.14 2.12
N THR A 81 -1.22 0.15 1.77
CA THR A 81 -2.10 1.08 2.46
C THR A 81 -2.90 1.95 1.53
N GLN A 82 -4.21 1.76 1.60
CA GLN A 82 -5.17 2.64 0.94
C GLN A 82 -5.24 4.05 1.57
N SER A 83 -4.48 4.34 2.64
CA SER A 83 -4.47 5.65 3.28
C SER A 83 -3.07 6.25 3.37
N SER A 84 -2.93 7.47 2.83
CA SER A 84 -1.72 8.28 2.98
C SER A 84 -1.44 8.68 4.43
N GLU A 85 -2.40 8.47 5.34
CA GLU A 85 -2.27 8.80 6.78
C GLU A 85 -1.22 7.95 7.51
N LYS A 86 -0.87 6.78 6.97
CA LYS A 86 0.19 5.93 7.52
C LYS A 86 1.59 6.30 7.02
N LEU A 87 1.70 7.18 6.02
CA LEU A 87 2.98 7.60 5.47
C LEU A 87 3.58 8.73 6.30
N SER A 88 4.91 8.74 6.40
CA SER A 88 5.64 9.81 7.07
C SER A 88 6.79 10.37 6.25
N TYR A 89 6.82 11.71 6.13
CA TYR A 89 7.80 12.44 5.32
C TYR A 89 8.87 13.11 6.21
N ARG A 90 10.13 13.06 5.77
CA ARG A 90 11.25 13.71 6.48
C ARG A 90 12.40 14.05 5.53
N ILE A 91 13.01 15.21 5.74
CA ILE A 91 14.28 15.60 5.10
C ILE A 91 15.43 14.88 5.82
N THR A 92 16.15 14.02 5.10
CA THR A 92 17.23 13.20 5.66
C THR A 92 18.62 13.80 5.48
N SER A 93 18.80 14.68 4.48
CA SER A 93 20.09 15.32 4.17
C SER A 93 19.89 16.63 3.40
N GLY A 94 20.98 17.38 3.15
CA GLY A 94 20.94 18.59 2.31
C GLY A 94 20.34 19.85 2.95
N ASN A 95 19.91 19.79 4.22
CA ASN A 95 19.32 20.93 4.94
C ASN A 95 20.04 21.23 6.28
N PRO A 96 21.37 21.44 6.31
CA PRO A 96 22.11 21.61 7.56
C PRO A 96 21.78 22.92 8.29
N GLN A 97 21.37 23.97 7.57
CA GLN A 97 20.95 25.24 8.18
C GLN A 97 19.48 25.27 8.60
N GLY A 98 18.66 24.27 8.24
CA GLY A 98 17.24 24.21 8.60
C GLY A 98 16.37 25.24 7.87
N PHE A 99 16.75 25.67 6.67
CA PHE A 99 15.96 26.62 5.86
C PHE A 99 14.68 26.03 5.26
N PHE A 100 14.53 24.71 5.35
CA PHE A 100 13.37 24.00 4.83
C PHE A 100 12.74 23.13 5.92
N ASN A 101 11.41 23.07 5.92
CA ASN A 101 10.64 22.15 6.75
C ASN A 101 9.73 21.31 5.86
N ILE A 102 9.54 20.04 6.18
CA ILE A 102 8.55 19.20 5.51
C ILE A 102 7.51 18.73 6.52
N ASN A 103 6.24 18.88 6.18
CA ASN A 103 5.14 18.35 6.96
C ASN A 103 5.16 16.82 6.88
N SER A 104 5.27 16.18 8.04
CA SER A 104 5.44 14.73 8.10
C SER A 104 4.21 13.92 7.67
N LYS A 105 3.04 14.54 7.52
CA LYS A 105 1.80 13.86 7.08
C LYS A 105 1.41 14.21 5.65
N THR A 106 1.59 15.48 5.27
CA THR A 106 1.12 15.97 3.96
C THR A 106 2.21 15.97 2.89
N GLY A 107 3.48 15.84 3.28
CA GLY A 107 4.61 15.95 2.36
C GLY A 107 4.85 17.36 1.83
N GLU A 108 4.14 18.37 2.37
CA GLU A 108 4.32 19.77 1.99
C GLU A 108 5.64 20.31 2.54
N CYS A 109 6.48 20.84 1.66
CA CYS A 109 7.76 21.45 1.97
C CYS A 109 7.65 22.98 1.95
N LEU A 110 7.99 23.61 3.07
CA LEU A 110 7.93 25.05 3.28
C LEU A 110 9.33 25.64 3.50
N ARG A 111 9.48 26.91 3.13
CA ARG A 111 10.63 27.74 3.52
C ARG A 111 10.48 28.22 4.97
N VAL A 112 11.56 28.13 5.76
CA VAL A 112 11.62 28.60 7.16
C VAL A 112 12.36 29.93 7.29
#